data_AF-A0A1Z4NBX5-F1
#
_entry.id   AF-A0A1Z4NBX5-F1
#
_cell.length_a   1.000
_cell.length_b   1.000
_cell.length_c   1.000
_cell.angle_alpha   90.00
_cell.angle_beta   90.00
_cell.angle_gamma   90.00
#
_symmetry.space_group_name_H-M   'P 1'
#
loop_
_entity.id
_entity.type
_entity.pdbx_description
1 polymer ?
#
loop_
_entity_poly.entity_id
_entity_poly.type
_entity_poly.pdbx_seq_one_letter_code
_entity_poly.pdbx_strand_id
1 'polypeptide(L)'
;MKYIAIIEGQEIPLDEAIAQDDNTLKTAISVYFPEYANAEIERQTTDDTISIRLVKKAGTKGSQFRELKNSFEEINPALKLGWQIKLLEINSQISLENLITLQPEIDKAIKLGQSWETYSEKVAQSLKQQPAITSKYPVL
;
A
#
# COMPACT_ATOMS: atom_id res chain seq x y z
N MET A 1 27.88 8.80 -20.11
CA MET A 1 28.09 7.39 -19.70
C MET A 1 27.02 6.53 -20.35
N LYS A 2 27.35 5.29 -20.73
CA LYS A 2 26.38 4.36 -21.32
C LYS A 2 25.77 3.51 -20.20
N TYR A 3 24.45 3.40 -20.15
CA TYR A 3 23.75 2.54 -19.18
C TYR A 3 23.15 1.33 -19.90
N ILE A 4 23.37 0.13 -19.34
CA ILE A 4 22.87 -1.12 -19.92
C ILE A 4 22.18 -1.93 -18.82
N ALA A 5 20.89 -2.24 -19.00
CA ALA A 5 20.20 -3.23 -18.18
C ALA A 5 20.52 -4.64 -18.67
N ILE A 6 20.85 -5.54 -17.75
CA ILE A 6 21.03 -6.97 -18.02
C ILE A 6 19.85 -7.73 -17.39
N ILE A 7 18.97 -8.27 -18.25
CA ILE A 7 17.73 -8.97 -17.87
C ILE A 7 17.73 -10.33 -18.59
N GLU A 8 17.72 -11.43 -17.83
CA GLU A 8 17.79 -12.81 -18.35
C GLU A 8 18.88 -13.03 -19.43
N GLY A 9 20.01 -12.32 -19.30
CA GLY A 9 21.14 -12.41 -20.23
C GLY A 9 21.01 -11.53 -21.49
N GLN A 10 19.93 -10.75 -21.62
CA GLN A 10 19.78 -9.73 -22.65
C GLN A 10 20.30 -8.38 -22.17
N GLU A 11 20.97 -7.65 -23.07
CA GLU A 11 21.45 -6.29 -22.83
C GLU A 11 20.49 -5.27 -23.45
N ILE A 12 19.92 -4.41 -22.61
CA ILE A 12 18.98 -3.37 -23.03
C ILE A 12 19.61 -2.00 -22.74
N PRO A 13 19.83 -1.15 -23.75
CA PRO A 13 20.34 0.19 -23.53
C PRO A 13 19.29 1.03 -22.77
N LEU A 14 19.75 1.77 -21.77
CA LEU A 14 18.89 2.62 -20.94
C LEU A 14 19.23 4.10 -21.13
N ASP A 15 18.20 4.93 -21.02
CA ASP A 15 18.37 6.37 -20.85
C ASP A 15 18.89 6.66 -19.44
N GLU A 16 19.76 7.67 -19.32
CA GLU A 16 20.34 8.10 -18.06
C GLU A 16 19.25 8.51 -17.05
N ALA A 17 18.17 9.16 -17.52
CA ALA A 17 17.06 9.56 -16.67
C ALA A 17 16.36 8.37 -15.98
N ILE A 18 16.37 7.19 -16.62
CA ILE A 18 15.78 5.96 -16.07
C ILE A 18 16.79 5.21 -15.20
N ALA A 19 18.08 5.24 -15.56
CA ALA A 19 19.11 4.44 -14.93
C ALA A 19 19.56 4.95 -13.54
N GLN A 20 19.36 6.23 -13.24
CA GLN A 20 19.80 6.85 -11.98
C GLN A 20 18.94 6.48 -10.77
N ASP A 21 17.64 6.21 -10.94
CA ASP A 21 16.73 5.87 -9.85
C ASP A 21 16.19 4.44 -9.98
N ASP A 22 16.42 3.63 -8.93
CA ASP A 22 16.02 2.23 -8.89
C ASP A 22 14.50 2.06 -9.03
N ASN A 23 13.71 2.96 -8.45
CA ASN A 23 12.25 2.87 -8.52
C ASN A 23 11.73 3.18 -9.93
N THR A 24 12.29 4.21 -10.56
CA THR A 24 11.99 4.59 -11.94
C THR A 24 12.40 3.47 -12.91
N LEU A 25 13.59 2.90 -12.73
CA LEU A 25 14.07 1.76 -13.51
C LEU A 25 13.12 0.56 -13.39
N LYS A 26 12.78 0.15 -12.16
CA LYS A 26 11.85 -0.97 -11.93
C LYS A 26 10.49 -0.70 -12.56
N THR A 27 9.97 0.53 -12.42
CA THR A 27 8.67 0.91 -13.00
C THR A 27 8.70 0.82 -14.52
N ALA A 28 9.75 1.35 -15.18
CA ALA A 28 9.89 1.32 -16.63
C ALA A 28 10.06 -0.11 -17.16
N ILE A 29 10.89 -0.94 -16.52
CA ILE A 29 11.12 -2.33 -16.93
C ILE A 29 9.88 -3.20 -16.70
N SER A 30 9.13 -2.97 -15.60
CA SER A 30 7.95 -3.77 -15.25
C SER A 30 6.80 -3.70 -16.26
N VAL A 31 6.78 -2.68 -17.13
CA VAL A 31 5.81 -2.58 -18.22
C VAL A 31 5.94 -3.76 -19.19
N TYR A 32 7.17 -4.22 -19.42
CA TYR A 32 7.47 -5.32 -20.33
C TYR A 32 7.81 -6.62 -19.60
N PHE A 33 8.35 -6.52 -18.38
CA PHE A 33 8.79 -7.65 -17.56
C PHE A 33 8.23 -7.55 -16.13
N PRO A 34 6.94 -7.84 -15.91
CA PRO A 34 6.27 -7.64 -14.63
C PRO A 34 6.94 -8.36 -13.44
N GLU A 35 7.58 -9.50 -13.69
CA GLU A 35 8.32 -10.29 -12.71
C GLU A 35 9.55 -9.57 -12.11
N TYR A 36 9.98 -8.46 -12.71
CA TYR A 36 11.08 -7.61 -12.23
C TYR A 36 10.62 -6.42 -11.39
N ALA A 37 9.33 -6.28 -11.10
CA ALA A 37 8.81 -5.21 -10.23
C ALA A 37 9.49 -5.16 -8.86
N ASN A 38 9.90 -6.32 -8.34
CA ASN A 38 10.60 -6.44 -7.06
C ASN A 38 12.09 -6.75 -7.23
N ALA A 39 12.65 -6.57 -8.42
CA ALA A 39 14.01 -7.00 -8.72
C ALA A 39 15.05 -6.40 -7.76
N GLU A 40 16.05 -7.20 -7.46
CA GLU A 40 17.28 -6.72 -6.83
C GLU A 40 18.19 -6.17 -7.91
N ILE A 41 18.78 -5.00 -7.65
CA ILE A 41 19.58 -4.26 -8.62
C ILE A 41 21.04 -4.30 -8.17
N GLU A 42 21.89 -4.87 -9.01
CA GLU A 42 23.34 -4.82 -8.86
C GLU A 42 23.92 -3.90 -9.93
N ARG A 43 24.72 -2.91 -9.52
CA ARG A 43 25.41 -2.00 -10.45
C ARG A 43 26.89 -2.33 -10.50
N GLN A 44 27.44 -2.44 -11.71
CA GLN A 44 28.88 -2.54 -11.93
C GLN A 44 29.29 -1.44 -12.90
N THR A 45 30.32 -0.68 -12.52
CA THR A 45 30.91 0.33 -13.39
C THR A 45 32.15 -0.26 -14.01
N THR A 46 32.22 -0.29 -15.34
CA THR A 46 33.40 -0.73 -16.07
C THR A 46 33.65 0.27 -17.20
N ASP A 47 34.82 0.91 -17.16
CA ASP A 47 35.21 1.98 -18.08
C ASP A 47 34.12 3.07 -18.21
N ASP A 48 33.54 3.23 -19.41
CA ASP A 48 32.48 4.21 -19.75
C ASP A 48 31.05 3.66 -19.66
N THR A 49 30.88 2.42 -19.18
CA THR A 49 29.58 1.73 -19.11
C THR A 49 29.21 1.35 -17.68
N ILE A 50 27.97 1.67 -17.30
CA ILE A 50 27.34 1.21 -16.06
C ILE A 50 26.40 0.07 -16.43
N SER A 51 26.78 -1.16 -16.08
CA SER A 51 25.93 -2.33 -16.23
C SER A 51 25.06 -2.49 -14.99
N ILE A 52 23.75 -2.60 -15.23
CA ILE A 52 22.72 -2.71 -14.22
C ILE A 52 22.10 -4.09 -14.36
N ARG A 53 22.49 -5.02 -13.49
CA ARG A 53 21.93 -6.37 -13.49
C ARG A 53 20.68 -6.39 -12.64
N LEU A 54 19.57 -6.81 -13.25
CA LEU A 54 18.33 -7.03 -12.53
C LEU A 54 18.17 -8.52 -12.24
N VAL A 55 18.04 -8.87 -10.97
CA VAL A 55 17.80 -10.24 -10.53
C VAL A 55 16.35 -10.36 -10.07
N LYS A 56 15.58 -11.26 -10.70
CA LYS A 56 14.18 -11.49 -10.33
C LYS A 56 14.09 -11.91 -8.87
N LYS A 57 13.20 -11.25 -8.14
CA LYS A 57 12.92 -11.56 -6.73
C LYS A 57 11.43 -11.79 -6.59
N ALA A 58 11.07 -12.90 -5.94
CA ALA A 58 9.68 -13.17 -5.62
C ALA A 58 9.11 -11.98 -4.83
N GLY A 59 7.92 -11.52 -5.24
CA GLY A 59 7.20 -10.47 -4.52
C GLY A 59 6.86 -10.88 -3.09
N THR A 60 6.67 -9.90 -2.23
CA THR A 60 6.41 -10.13 -0.82
C THR A 60 4.92 -10.38 -0.60
N LYS A 61 4.55 -11.59 -0.16
CA LYS A 61 3.26 -11.81 0.49
C LYS A 61 3.49 -11.43 1.96
N GLY A 62 3.32 -10.16 2.30
CA GLY A 62 3.66 -9.61 3.62
C GLY A 62 3.16 -10.47 4.80
N SER A 63 3.89 -10.48 5.91
CA SER A 63 3.61 -11.34 7.07
C SER A 63 2.54 -10.82 8.04
N GLN A 64 2.06 -9.60 7.88
CA GLN A 64 1.13 -8.96 8.81
C GLN A 64 -0.35 -9.26 8.48
N PHE A 65 -0.68 -10.55 8.43
CA PHE A 65 -2.08 -11.00 8.47
C PHE A 65 -2.70 -10.85 9.87
N ARG A 66 -1.90 -10.60 10.91
CA ARG A 66 -2.39 -10.55 12.30
C ARG A 66 -3.25 -9.33 12.54
N GLU A 67 -2.86 -8.19 12.01
CA GLU A 67 -3.54 -6.90 12.14
C GLU A 67 -4.87 -6.93 11.37
N LEU A 68 -4.87 -7.50 10.15
CA LEU A 68 -6.09 -7.74 9.37
C LEU A 68 -6.99 -8.82 10.00
N LYS A 69 -6.42 -9.86 10.63
CA LYS A 69 -7.19 -10.90 11.31
C LYS A 69 -7.81 -10.41 12.63
N ASN A 70 -7.14 -9.47 13.29
CA ASN A 70 -7.58 -8.91 14.56
C ASN A 70 -8.35 -7.60 14.39
N SER A 71 -8.50 -7.09 13.17
CA SER A 71 -9.30 -5.90 12.93
C SER A 71 -10.76 -6.21 13.25
N PHE A 72 -11.39 -5.34 14.02
CA PHE A 72 -12.81 -5.46 14.33
C PHE A 72 -13.63 -5.30 13.04
N GLU A 73 -14.61 -6.18 12.85
CA GLU A 73 -15.63 -6.02 11.81
C GLU A 73 -16.64 -4.95 12.23
N GLU A 74 -16.22 -3.68 12.15
CA GLU A 74 -17.09 -2.55 12.46
C GLU A 74 -17.26 -1.63 11.24
N ILE A 75 -18.47 -1.12 11.09
CA ILE A 75 -18.80 -0.10 10.10
C ILE A 75 -18.26 1.24 10.61
N ASN A 76 -17.76 2.08 9.70
CA ASN A 76 -17.36 3.46 10.01
C ASN A 76 -18.42 4.14 10.90
N PRO A 77 -18.04 4.67 12.09
CA PRO A 77 -18.99 5.22 13.05
C PRO A 77 -19.77 6.41 12.49
N ALA A 78 -19.20 7.16 11.54
CA ALA A 78 -19.89 8.25 10.86
C ALA A 78 -21.01 7.74 9.94
N LEU A 79 -20.80 6.62 9.24
CA LEU A 79 -21.84 5.99 8.43
C LEU A 79 -22.97 5.45 9.31
N LYS A 80 -22.62 4.79 10.42
CA LYS A 80 -23.58 4.30 11.40
C LYS A 80 -24.46 5.43 11.94
N LEU A 81 -23.84 6.55 12.34
CA LEU A 81 -24.55 7.72 12.83
C LEU A 81 -25.42 8.37 11.74
N GLY A 82 -24.90 8.50 10.52
CA GLY A 82 -25.66 9.01 9.38
C GLY A 82 -26.93 8.18 9.11
N TRP A 83 -26.85 6.86 9.25
CA TRP A 83 -28.03 5.99 9.15
C TRP A 83 -29.01 6.17 10.32
N GLN A 84 -28.51 6.35 11.55
CA GLN A 84 -29.38 6.64 12.70
C GLN A 84 -30.15 7.94 12.50
N ILE A 85 -29.47 9.00 12.06
CA ILE A 85 -30.11 10.30 11.74
C ILE A 85 -31.11 10.12 10.61
N LYS A 86 -30.77 9.37 9.57
CA LYS A 86 -31.68 9.11 8.45
C LYS A 86 -32.94 8.36 8.89
N LEU A 87 -32.81 7.41 9.82
CA LEU A 87 -33.93 6.68 10.38
C LEU A 87 -34.84 7.58 11.22
N LEU A 88 -34.25 8.50 11.99
CA LEU A 88 -35.01 9.54 12.70
C LEU A 88 -35.76 10.46 11.73
N GLU A 89 -35.15 10.82 10.60
CA GLU A 89 -35.81 11.60 9.53
C GLU A 89 -37.04 10.88 8.99
N ILE A 90 -36.88 9.61 8.59
CA ILE A 90 -37.94 8.77 8.04
C ILE A 90 -39.10 8.65 9.03
N ASN A 91 -38.79 8.52 10.32
CA ASN A 91 -39.78 8.40 11.37
C ASN A 91 -40.39 9.76 11.81
N SER A 92 -40.02 10.87 11.16
CA SER A 92 -40.44 12.23 11.55
C SER A 92 -40.08 12.59 13.00
N GLN A 93 -38.96 12.07 13.49
CA GLN A 93 -38.43 12.25 14.85
C GLN A 93 -37.25 13.21 14.91
N ILE A 94 -36.97 13.96 13.83
CA ILE A 94 -35.99 15.05 13.87
C ILE A 94 -36.61 16.24 14.60
N SER A 95 -36.40 16.27 15.91
CA SER A 95 -36.67 17.43 16.75
C SER A 95 -35.35 18.05 17.21
N LEU A 96 -35.40 19.33 17.59
CA LEU A 96 -34.22 20.02 18.10
C LEU A 96 -33.67 19.35 19.37
N GLU A 97 -34.55 18.87 20.25
CA GLU A 97 -34.13 18.17 21.47
C GLU A 97 -33.37 16.89 21.13
N ASN A 98 -33.88 16.11 20.18
CA ASN A 98 -33.22 14.86 19.74
C ASN A 98 -31.85 15.15 19.09
N LEU A 99 -31.73 16.22 18.30
CA LEU A 99 -30.45 16.62 17.71
C LEU A 99 -29.43 17.05 18.78
N ILE A 100 -29.87 17.78 19.81
CA ILE A 100 -29.01 18.15 20.94
C ILE A 100 -28.52 16.90 21.69
N THR A 101 -29.39 15.89 21.88
CA THR A 101 -29.00 14.64 22.54
C THR A 101 -28.02 13.80 21.72
N LEU A 102 -27.97 13.99 20.40
CA LEU A 102 -27.02 13.29 19.51
C LEU A 102 -25.63 13.92 19.51
N GLN A 103 -25.46 15.14 20.03
CA GLN A 103 -24.18 15.84 19.98
C GLN A 103 -23.01 15.08 20.64
N PRO A 104 -23.19 14.44 21.82
CA PRO A 104 -22.15 13.58 22.39
C PRO A 104 -21.83 12.36 21.52
N GLU A 105 -22.81 11.81 20.80
CA GLU A 105 -22.58 10.68 19.88
C GLU A 105 -21.85 11.12 18.61
N ILE A 106 -22.14 12.32 18.10
CA ILE A 106 -21.39 12.96 17.01
C ILE A 106 -19.91 13.11 17.42
N ASP A 107 -19.65 13.71 18.58
CA ASP A 107 -18.28 13.93 19.07
C ASP A 107 -17.54 12.60 19.29
N LYS A 108 -18.26 11.59 19.79
CA LYS A 108 -17.71 10.24 19.97
C LYS A 108 -17.39 9.58 18.62
N ALA A 109 -18.25 9.69 17.63
CA ALA A 109 -18.05 9.15 16.29
C ALA A 109 -16.85 9.81 15.59
N ILE A 110 -16.69 11.13 15.73
CA ILE A 110 -15.52 11.87 15.21
C ILE A 110 -14.23 11.36 15.86
N LYS A 111 -14.18 11.28 17.20
CA LYS A 111 -12.99 10.80 17.92
C LYS A 111 -12.61 9.36 17.54
N LEU A 112 -13.60 8.47 17.44
CA LEU A 112 -13.39 7.10 16.98
C LEU A 112 -12.86 7.05 15.54
N GLY A 113 -13.46 7.82 14.63
CA GLY A 113 -13.02 7.90 13.24
C GLY A 113 -11.57 8.35 13.10
N GLN A 114 -11.17 9.39 13.83
CA GLN A 114 -9.79 9.89 13.86
C GLN A 114 -8.80 8.84 14.42
N SER A 115 -9.21 8.12 15.47
CA SER A 115 -8.41 7.01 16.02
C SER A 115 -8.23 5.88 15.00
N TRP A 116 -9.27 5.55 14.23
CA TRP A 116 -9.22 4.49 13.23
C TRP A 116 -8.36 4.88 12.04
N GLU A 117 -8.43 6.14 11.60
CA GLU A 117 -7.58 6.68 10.54
C GLU A 117 -6.10 6.57 10.93
N THR A 118 -5.76 7.06 12.13
CA THR A 118 -4.39 6.98 12.67
C THR A 118 -3.89 5.54 12.75
N TYR A 119 -4.73 4.62 13.22
CA TYR A 119 -4.36 3.20 13.32
C TYR A 119 -4.19 2.57 11.94
N SER A 120 -5.11 2.82 11.02
CA SER A 120 -5.10 2.25 9.67
C SER A 120 -3.88 2.74 8.89
N GLU A 121 -3.54 4.03 9.00
CA GLU A 121 -2.35 4.59 8.37
C GLU A 121 -1.08 3.95 8.93
N LYS A 122 -0.98 3.80 10.26
CA LYS A 122 0.15 3.13 10.91
C LYS A 122 0.30 1.68 10.42
N VAL A 123 -0.78 0.92 10.36
CA VAL A 123 -0.76 -0.47 9.88
C VAL A 123 -0.38 -0.52 8.39
N ALA A 124 -0.95 0.37 7.56
CA ALA A 124 -0.64 0.44 6.14
C ALA A 124 0.84 0.79 5.89
N GLN A 125 1.41 1.73 6.64
CA GLN A 125 2.84 2.05 6.58
C GLN A 125 3.69 0.84 7.00
N SER A 126 3.32 0.16 8.08
CA SER A 126 4.02 -1.04 8.55
C SER A 126 3.99 -2.18 7.52
N LEU A 127 2.85 -2.38 6.86
CA LEU A 127 2.65 -3.35 5.78
C LEU A 127 3.52 -3.03 4.56
N LYS A 128 3.58 -1.76 4.14
CA LYS A 128 4.43 -1.30 3.03
C LYS A 128 5.93 -1.53 3.29
N GLN A 129 6.34 -1.50 4.56
CA GLN A 129 7.74 -1.67 4.98
C GLN A 129 8.09 -3.13 5.36
N GLN A 130 7.16 -4.08 5.25
CA GLN A 130 7.46 -5.47 5.63
C GLN A 130 8.53 -6.09 4.70
N PRO A 131 9.56 -6.74 5.27
CA PRO A 131 10.59 -7.40 4.49
C PRO A 131 10.02 -8.61 3.73
N ALA A 132 10.74 -9.01 2.68
CA ALA A 132 10.39 -10.18 1.89
C ALA A 132 10.43 -11.46 2.75
N ILE A 133 9.33 -12.20 2.75
CA ILE A 133 9.24 -13.52 3.39
C ILE A 133 8.78 -14.53 2.36
N THR A 134 9.57 -15.60 2.23
CA THR A 134 9.28 -16.73 1.35
C THR A 134 8.01 -17.45 1.81
N SER A 135 7.13 -17.76 0.87
CA SER A 135 5.94 -18.60 1.14
C SER A 135 6.36 -19.92 1.77
N LYS A 136 5.73 -20.31 2.89
CA LYS A 136 5.87 -21.64 3.48
C LYS A 136 5.00 -22.69 2.79
N TYR A 137 4.13 -22.27 1.88
CA TYR A 137 3.27 -23.15 1.10
C TYR A 137 3.94 -23.43 -0.24
N PRO A 138 4.10 -24.70 -0.63
CA PRO A 138 4.62 -25.06 -1.93
C PRO A 138 3.70 -24.51 -3.03
N VAL A 139 4.30 -23.98 -4.09
CA VAL A 139 3.58 -23.66 -5.32
C VAL A 139 3.33 -25.00 -6.01
N LEU A 140 2.06 -25.40 -6.12
CA LEU A 140 1.63 -26.59 -6.88
C LEU A 140 1.86 -26.38 -8.38
#